data_AF-A0A0Q5TL61-F1
#
_entry.id   AF-A0A0Q5TL61-F1
#
_cell.length_a   1.000
_cell.length_b   1.000
_cell.length_c   1.000
_cell.angle_alpha   90.00
_cell.angle_beta   90.00
_cell.angle_gamma   90.00
#
_symmetry.space_group_name_H-M   'P 1'
#
loop_
_entity.id
_entity.type
_entity.pdbx_description
1 polymer ?
#
loop_
_entity_poly.entity_id
_entity_poly.type
_entity_poly.pdbx_seq_one_letter_code
_entity_poly.pdbx_strand_id
1 'polypeptide(L)'
;MHVTDVQCRVRRGEYERWISISPHLIDDYPKHLLVGIAEDITVFKANMEVLNNHNSKKNSILNILAHDLAGPIGAIGNISLMLAKDTSAIGNPTIDRYLDIISRITEKSIKLIHDFLNQEFLESAGVELNKRRVELVSKYR
;
A
#
# COMPACT_ATOMS: atom_id res chain seq x y z
N MET A 1 1.58 -37.04 5.72
CA MET A 1 0.96 -35.80 6.25
C MET A 1 1.93 -34.66 5.96
N HIS A 2 1.57 -33.68 5.13
CA HIS A 2 2.47 -32.56 4.80
C HIS A 2 2.57 -31.64 6.01
N VAL A 3 3.77 -31.52 6.59
CA VAL A 3 4.07 -30.53 7.61
C VAL A 3 4.37 -29.23 6.87
N THR A 4 3.72 -28.14 7.27
CA THR A 4 3.92 -26.79 6.71
C THR A 4 5.39 -26.39 6.81
N ASP A 5 5.93 -25.77 5.76
CA ASP A 5 7.30 -25.25 5.78
C ASP A 5 7.52 -24.28 6.96
N VAL A 6 8.62 -24.48 7.67
CA VAL A 6 9.00 -23.66 8.83
C VAL A 6 10.15 -22.76 8.41
N GLN A 7 9.90 -21.45 8.39
CA GLN A 7 10.94 -20.46 8.15
C GLN A 7 11.49 -19.95 9.48
N CYS A 8 12.80 -20.11 9.68
CA CYS A 8 13.48 -19.66 10.89
C CYS A 8 14.58 -18.66 10.55
N ARG A 9 14.84 -17.77 11.51
CA ARG A 9 15.94 -16.81 11.44
C ARG A 9 17.05 -17.27 12.36
N VAL A 10 18.23 -17.49 11.78
CA VAL A 10 19.43 -17.91 12.51
C VAL A 10 20.37 -16.73 12.60
N ARG A 11 20.77 -16.39 13.82
CA ARG A 11 21.74 -15.31 14.08
C ARG A 11 22.98 -15.89 14.75
N ARG A 12 24.15 -15.62 14.18
CA ARG A 12 25.46 -15.99 14.75
C ARG A 12 26.38 -14.77 14.72
N GLY A 13 26.51 -14.08 15.84
CA GLY A 13 27.19 -12.78 15.90
C GLY A 13 26.49 -11.75 15.01
N GLU A 14 27.26 -11.13 14.11
CA GLU A 14 26.78 -10.17 13.10
C GLU A 14 26.06 -10.86 11.91
N TYR A 15 26.20 -12.18 11.74
CA TYR A 15 25.61 -12.87 10.60
C TYR A 15 24.16 -13.27 10.90
N GLU A 16 23.24 -12.76 10.08
CA GLU A 16 21.82 -13.13 10.08
C GLU A 16 21.49 -13.88 8.78
N ARG A 17 20.86 -15.05 8.92
CA ARG A 17 20.36 -15.84 7.79
C ARG A 17 18.94 -16.31 8.03
N TRP A 18 18.20 -16.46 6.94
CA TRP A 18 16.89 -17.08 6.94
C TRP A 18 16.98 -18.46 6.31
N ILE A 19 16.41 -19.46 6.98
CA ILE A 19 16.38 -20.83 6.50
C ILE A 19 14.92 -21.28 6.43
N SER A 20 14.51 -21.81 5.28
CA SER A 20 13.25 -22.55 5.13
C SER A 20 13.51 -24.03 5.39
N ILE A 21 12.73 -24.64 6.27
CA ILE A 21 12.83 -26.07 6.59
C ILE A 21 11.52 -26.74 6.19
N SER A 22 11.61 -27.72 5.30
CA SER A 22 10.49 -28.52 4.81
C SER A 22 10.61 -29.96 5.31
N PRO A 23 10.01 -30.29 6.47
CA PRO A 23 10.08 -31.63 7.03
C PRO A 23 9.01 -32.57 6.44
N HIS A 24 9.41 -33.81 6.22
CA HIS A 24 8.63 -34.92 5.73
C HIS A 24 8.78 -36.12 6.68
N LEU A 25 7.66 -36.57 7.22
CA LEU A 25 7.61 -37.79 8.01
C LEU A 25 7.41 -38.99 7.08
N ILE A 26 8.33 -39.95 7.16
CA ILE A 26 8.22 -41.27 6.54
C ILE A 26 7.86 -42.25 7.66
N ASP A 27 6.62 -42.73 7.61
CA ASP A 27 6.12 -43.75 8.53
C ASP A 27 6.36 -45.14 7.93
N ASP A 28 7.44 -45.80 8.36
CA ASP A 28 7.77 -47.16 7.95
C ASP A 28 8.00 -48.03 9.20
N TYR A 29 6.95 -48.73 9.65
CA TYR A 29 6.98 -49.48 10.92
C TYR A 29 8.11 -50.53 10.94
N PRO A 30 8.94 -50.61 12.00
CA PRO A 30 8.81 -50.01 13.32
C PRO A 30 9.56 -48.67 13.52
N LYS A 31 9.98 -47.97 12.45
CA LYS A 31 10.78 -46.75 12.52
C LYS A 31 10.06 -45.55 11.91
N HIS A 32 9.79 -44.54 12.72
CA HIS A 32 9.39 -43.23 12.22
C HIS A 32 10.64 -42.44 11.83
N LEU A 33 10.78 -42.09 10.56
CA LEU A 33 11.91 -41.31 10.05
C LEU A 33 11.45 -39.91 9.66
N LEU A 34 12.02 -38.88 10.29
CA LEU A 34 11.83 -37.49 9.90
C LEU A 34 12.96 -37.06 8.97
N VAL A 35 12.65 -36.79 7.71
CA VAL A 35 13.58 -36.29 6.69
C VAL A 35 13.15 -34.88 6.32
N GLY A 36 14.03 -34.03 5.81
CA GLY A 36 13.62 -32.72 5.34
C GLY A 36 14.69 -32.00 4.56
N ILE A 37 14.29 -30.91 3.90
CA ILE A 37 15.19 -30.02 3.18
C ILE A 37 15.32 -28.73 3.98
N ALA A 38 16.53 -28.20 4.05
CA ALA A 38 16.81 -26.87 4.59
C ALA A 38 17.42 -26.00 3.48
N GLU A 39 16.78 -24.88 3.18
CA GLU A 39 17.21 -23.95 2.13
C GLU A 39 17.52 -22.57 2.72
N ASP A 40 18.64 -21.96 2.31
CA ASP A 40 18.96 -20.58 2.66
C ASP A 40 18.12 -19.61 1.81
N ILE A 41 17.15 -18.95 2.44
CA ILE A 41 16.24 -17.99 1.81
C ILE A 41 16.61 -16.54 2.14
N THR A 42 17.82 -16.28 2.63
CA THR A 42 18.25 -14.95 3.09
C THR A 42 18.12 -13.89 1.99
N VAL A 43 18.59 -14.20 0.79
CA VAL A 43 18.51 -13.29 -0.37
C VAL A 43 17.05 -13.02 -0.77
N PHE A 44 16.21 -14.07 -0.76
CA PHE A 44 14.79 -13.94 -1.05
C PHE A 44 14.10 -13.01 -0.04
N LYS A 45 14.36 -13.19 1.26
CA LYS A 45 13.80 -12.34 2.32
C LYS A 45 14.28 -10.90 2.20
N ALA A 46 15.57 -10.67 1.94
CA ALA A 46 16.12 -9.33 1.76
C ALA A 46 15.48 -8.61 0.55
N ASN A 47 15.35 -9.31 -0.58
CA ASN A 47 14.69 -8.75 -1.77
C ASN A 47 13.21 -8.42 -1.50
N MET A 48 12.50 -9.32 -0.81
CA MET A 48 11.11 -9.08 -0.43
C MET A 48 10.96 -7.88 0.49
N GLU A 49 11.89 -7.69 1.43
CA GLU A 49 11.91 -6.50 2.29
C GLU A 49 12.17 -5.21 1.51
N VAL A 50 13.13 -5.21 0.58
CA VAL A 50 13.41 -4.07 -0.30
C VAL A 50 12.19 -3.70 -1.13
N LEU A 51 11.53 -4.68 -1.76
CA LEU A 51 10.30 -4.48 -2.54
C LEU A 51 9.18 -3.91 -1.66
N ASN A 52 8.97 -4.46 -0.47
CA ASN A 52 7.97 -3.98 0.48
C ASN A 52 8.24 -2.53 0.92
N ASN A 53 9.50 -2.19 1.20
CA ASN A 53 9.90 -0.84 1.57
C ASN A 53 9.72 0.13 0.40
N HIS A 54 10.01 -0.28 -0.83
CA HIS A 54 9.79 0.53 -2.03
C HIS A 54 8.31 0.80 -2.25
N ASN A 55 7.46 -0.23 -2.18
CA ASN A 55 6.00 -0.09 -2.30
C ASN A 55 5.42 0.80 -1.19
N SER A 56 5.87 0.63 0.05
CA SER A 56 5.43 1.47 1.17
C SER A 56 5.77 2.94 0.93
N LYS A 57 7.00 3.23 0.48
CA LYS A 57 7.42 4.60 0.14
C LYS A 57 6.60 5.18 -1.02
N LYS A 58 6.39 4.42 -2.09
CA LYS A 58 5.57 4.83 -3.24
C LYS A 58 4.16 5.21 -2.78
N ASN A 59 3.51 4.36 -1.97
CA ASN A 59 2.18 4.62 -1.45
C ASN A 59 2.10 5.86 -0.55
N SER A 60 3.12 6.08 0.30
CA SER A 60 3.18 7.30 1.13
C SER A 60 3.29 8.56 0.26
N ILE A 61 4.17 8.56 -0.74
CA ILE A 61 4.33 9.70 -1.65
C ILE A 61 3.04 9.98 -2.42
N LEU A 62 2.40 8.93 -2.97
CA LEU A 62 1.14 9.08 -3.69
C LEU A 62 0.04 9.70 -2.81
N ASN A 63 -0.09 9.25 -1.56
CA ASN A 63 -1.06 9.81 -0.62
C ASN A 63 -0.77 11.29 -0.30
N ILE A 64 0.49 11.66 -0.08
CA ILE A 64 0.89 13.05 0.16
C ILE A 64 0.54 13.92 -1.05
N LEU A 65 0.96 13.50 -2.25
CA LEU A 65 0.69 14.23 -3.48
C LEU A 65 -0.80 14.40 -3.74
N ALA A 66 -1.60 13.35 -3.54
CA ALA A 66 -3.04 13.42 -3.73
C ALA A 66 -3.70 14.41 -2.78
N HIS A 67 -3.33 14.41 -1.49
CA HIS A 67 -3.81 15.40 -0.53
C HIS A 67 -3.39 16.82 -0.94
N ASP A 68 -2.12 17.00 -1.28
CA ASP A 68 -1.53 18.31 -1.61
C ASP A 68 -2.02 18.89 -2.95
N LEU A 69 -2.50 18.04 -3.87
CA LEU A 69 -3.15 18.44 -5.12
C LEU A 69 -4.65 18.67 -4.93
N ALA A 70 -5.36 17.77 -4.24
CA ALA A 70 -6.80 17.87 -4.05
C ALA A 70 -7.20 19.11 -3.23
N GLY A 71 -6.39 19.48 -2.22
CA GLY A 71 -6.60 20.67 -1.40
C GLY A 71 -6.72 21.97 -2.21
N PRO A 72 -5.67 22.41 -2.92
CA PRO A 72 -5.71 23.64 -3.71
C PRO A 72 -6.72 23.58 -4.86
N ILE A 73 -6.89 22.43 -5.52
CA ILE A 73 -7.89 22.28 -6.59
C ILE A 73 -9.32 22.44 -6.04
N GLY A 74 -9.61 21.86 -4.88
CA GLY A 74 -10.88 22.05 -4.18
C GLY A 74 -11.09 23.51 -3.77
N ALA A 75 -10.05 24.20 -3.31
CA ALA A 75 -10.11 25.63 -3.00
C ALA A 75 -10.46 26.48 -4.24
N ILE A 76 -9.86 26.21 -5.40
CA ILE A 76 -10.19 26.88 -6.66
C ILE A 76 -11.67 26.65 -7.03
N GLY A 77 -12.16 25.42 -6.89
CA GLY A 77 -13.58 25.09 -7.12
C GLY A 77 -14.51 25.89 -6.20
N ASN A 78 -14.21 25.93 -4.91
CA ASN A 78 -14.99 26.69 -3.93
C ASN A 78 -15.01 28.20 -4.23
N ILE A 79 -13.85 28.79 -4.56
CA ILE A 79 -13.75 30.21 -4.93
C ILE A 79 -14.56 30.47 -6.20
N SER A 80 -14.50 29.59 -7.21
CA SER A 80 -15.29 29.71 -8.43
C SER A 80 -16.80 29.67 -8.14
N LEU A 81 -17.24 28.79 -7.25
CA LEU A 81 -18.63 28.71 -6.78
C LEU A 81 -19.08 29.95 -6.02
N MET A 82 -18.21 30.53 -5.17
CA MET A 82 -18.50 31.79 -4.47
C MET A 82 -18.63 32.94 -5.46
N LEU A 83 -17.68 33.08 -6.40
CA LEU A 83 -17.73 34.08 -7.45
C LEU A 83 -18.98 33.95 -8.29
N ALA A 84 -19.42 32.74 -8.62
CA ALA A 84 -20.63 32.53 -9.42
C ALA A 84 -21.89 33.03 -8.70
N LYS A 85 -21.94 32.90 -7.37
CA LYS A 85 -23.03 33.47 -6.57
C LYS A 85 -22.98 34.99 -6.55
N ASP A 86 -21.80 35.57 -6.34
CA ASP A 86 -21.63 37.02 -6.23
C ASP A 86 -21.85 37.73 -7.58
N THR A 87 -21.48 37.09 -8.69
CA THR A 87 -21.62 37.66 -10.05
C THR A 87 -22.96 37.36 -10.69
N SER A 88 -23.80 36.49 -10.09
CA SER A 88 -25.13 36.14 -10.64
C SER A 88 -26.02 37.37 -10.87
N ALA A 89 -25.90 38.39 -10.02
CA ALA A 89 -26.61 39.66 -10.13
C ALA A 89 -26.09 40.57 -11.25
N ILE A 90 -24.87 40.36 -11.73
CA ILE A 90 -24.26 41.10 -12.85
C ILE A 90 -24.86 40.65 -14.19
N GLY A 91 -25.36 39.40 -14.26
CA GLY A 91 -26.03 38.86 -15.44
C GLY A 91 -25.11 38.76 -16.66
N ASN A 92 -23.81 38.54 -16.46
CA ASN A 92 -22.85 38.42 -17.55
C ASN A 92 -22.65 36.94 -17.92
N PRO A 93 -23.25 36.45 -19.02
CA PRO A 93 -23.22 35.03 -19.39
C PRO A 93 -21.81 34.52 -19.71
N THR A 94 -20.87 35.40 -20.03
CA THR A 94 -19.47 35.03 -20.29
C THR A 94 -18.75 34.68 -18.99
N ILE A 95 -18.98 35.46 -17.92
CA ILE A 95 -18.40 35.20 -16.60
C ILE A 95 -18.96 33.89 -16.03
N ASP A 96 -20.28 33.71 -16.10
CA ASP A 96 -20.94 32.49 -15.64
C ASP A 96 -20.40 31.25 -16.36
N ARG A 97 -20.15 31.36 -17.68
CA ARG A 97 -19.56 30.28 -18.47
C ARG A 97 -18.12 29.94 -18.04
N TYR A 98 -17.29 30.95 -17.74
CA TYR A 98 -15.92 30.69 -17.28
C TYR A 98 -15.90 30.03 -15.89
N LEU A 99 -16.78 30.46 -14.98
CA LEU A 99 -16.88 29.88 -13.65
C LEU A 99 -17.41 28.44 -13.68
N ASP A 100 -18.34 28.13 -14.58
CA ASP A 100 -18.77 26.75 -14.85
C ASP A 100 -17.62 25.88 -15.36
N ILE A 101 -16.84 26.39 -16.33
CA ILE A 101 -15.67 25.68 -16.86
C ILE A 101 -14.65 25.40 -15.74
N ILE A 102 -14.36 26.39 -14.90
CA ILE A 102 -13.41 26.23 -13.78
C ILE A 102 -13.93 25.16 -12.81
N SER A 103 -15.20 25.22 -12.41
CA SER A 103 -15.82 24.23 -11.51
C SER A 103 -15.73 22.81 -12.08
N ARG A 104 -16.06 22.64 -13.37
CA ARG A 104 -16.01 21.33 -14.02
C ARG A 104 -14.58 20.78 -14.13
N ILE A 105 -13.60 21.65 -14.37
CA ILE A 105 -12.19 21.26 -14.45
C ILE A 105 -11.69 20.81 -13.06
N THR A 106 -12.00 21.55 -12.00
CA THR A 106 -11.55 21.20 -10.65
C THR A 106 -12.18 19.90 -10.17
N GLU A 107 -13.49 19.71 -10.36
CA GLU A 107 -14.20 18.46 -10.05
C GLU A 107 -13.60 17.26 -10.80
N LYS A 108 -13.39 17.41 -12.11
CA LYS A 108 -12.79 16.34 -12.94
C LYS A 108 -11.36 16.01 -12.48
N SER A 109 -10.59 17.01 -12.08
CA SER A 109 -9.20 16.82 -11.65
C SER A 109 -9.12 16.07 -10.32
N ILE A 110 -9.99 16.42 -9.35
CA ILE A 110 -10.11 15.68 -8.09
C ILE A 110 -10.52 14.23 -8.35
N LYS A 111 -11.50 14.02 -9.23
CA LYS A 111 -11.93 12.67 -9.62
C LYS A 111 -10.80 11.85 -10.23
N LEU A 112 -10.04 12.43 -11.17
CA LEU A 112 -8.90 11.75 -11.80
C LEU A 112 -7.82 11.37 -10.79
N ILE A 113 -7.55 12.23 -9.80
CA ILE A 113 -6.61 11.91 -8.72
C ILE A 113 -7.11 10.70 -7.92
N HIS A 114 -8.39 10.68 -7.54
CA HIS A 114 -8.96 9.54 -6.82
C HIS A 114 -8.97 8.25 -7.65
N ASP A 115 -9.36 8.32 -8.92
CA ASP A 115 -9.40 7.17 -9.82
C ASP A 115 -7.98 6.57 -10.00
N PHE A 116 -6.98 7.43 -10.18
CA PHE A 116 -5.58 7.02 -10.27
C PHE A 116 -5.08 6.36 -8.98
N LEU A 117 -5.34 6.96 -7.82
CA LEU A 117 -4.96 6.36 -6.53
C LEU A 117 -5.62 4.99 -6.33
N ASN A 118 -6.91 4.88 -6.63
CA ASN A 118 -7.64 3.62 -6.47
C ASN A 118 -7.06 2.52 -7.36
N GLN A 119 -6.72 2.85 -8.61
CA GLN A 119 -6.05 1.92 -9.51
C GLN A 119 -4.69 1.47 -8.96
N GLU A 120 -3.85 2.42 -8.53
CA GLU A 120 -2.53 2.12 -7.97
C GLU A 120 -2.60 1.27 -6.68
N PHE A 121 -3.62 1.49 -5.85
CA PHE A 121 -3.88 0.64 -4.68
C PHE A 121 -4.29 -0.78 -5.07
N LEU A 122 -5.15 -0.94 -6.08
CA LEU A 122 -5.57 -2.26 -6.56
C LEU A 122 -4.41 -3.04 -7.18
N GLU A 123 -3.55 -2.37 -7.95
CA GLU A 123 -2.33 -2.97 -8.51
C GLU A 123 -1.33 -3.34 -7.42
N SER A 124 -1.23 -2.53 -6.36
CA SER A 124 -0.35 -2.81 -5.21
C SER A 124 -0.91 -3.86 -4.25
N ALA A 125 -2.23 -4.09 -4.22
CA ALA A 125 -2.89 -5.09 -3.38
C ALA A 125 -2.63 -6.54 -3.82
N GLY A 126 -2.02 -6.74 -4.99
CA GLY A 126 -1.46 -8.04 -5.41
C GLY A 126 -0.25 -8.50 -4.59
N VAL A 127 0.22 -7.70 -3.63
CA VAL A 127 1.33 -8.04 -2.72
C VAL A 127 0.76 -8.60 -1.41
N GLU A 128 1.01 -9.88 -1.15
CA GLU A 128 0.60 -10.59 0.07
C GLU A 128 0.78 -9.75 1.33
N LEU A 129 -0.31 -9.60 2.10
CA LEU A 129 -0.30 -8.96 3.42
C LEU A 129 0.75 -9.62 4.32
N ASN A 130 1.85 -8.90 4.59
CA ASN A 130 2.86 -9.33 5.56
C ASN A 130 2.31 -9.18 6.98
N LYS A 131 1.62 -10.22 7.46
CA LYS A 131 1.16 -10.33 8.85
C LYS A 131 2.39 -10.37 9.77
N ARG A 132 2.66 -9.27 10.46
CA ARG A 132 3.69 -9.22 11.51
C ARG A 132 3.06 -9.64 12.84
N ARG A 133 3.72 -10.54 13.57
CA ARG A 133 3.32 -10.88 14.94
C ARG A 133 3.51 -9.64 15.82
N VAL A 134 2.41 -9.10 16.33
CA VAL A 134 2.40 -7.96 17.25
C VAL A 134 2.07 -8.48 18.65
N GLU A 135 2.84 -8.07 19.66
CA GLU A 135 2.63 -8.43 21.05
C GLU A 135 1.56 -7.46 21.62
N LEU A 136 0.31 -7.94 21.67
CA LEU A 136 -0.86 -7.12 22.03
C LEU A 136 -0.89 -6.70 23.51
N VAL A 137 -0.08 -7.33 24.37
CA VAL A 137 -0.11 -7.13 25.82
C VAL A 137 0.62 -5.85 26.24
N SER A 138 1.54 -5.35 25.41
CA SER A 138 2.23 -4.07 25.64
C SER A 138 1.37 -2.80 25.47
N LYS A 139 0.15 -2.90 24.90
CA LYS A 139 -0.70 -1.74 24.57
C LYS A 139 -1.78 -1.40 25.61
N TYR A 140 -1.83 -2.15 26.71
CA TYR A 140 -2.69 -1.88 27.86
C TYR A 140 -1.85 -1.70 29.12
N ARG A 141 -1.24 -0.53 29.27
CA ARG A 141 -0.79 0.00 30.56
C ARG A 141 -0.95 1.50 30.58
#